data_AF-A0A495VLU3-F1
#
_entry.id   AF-A0A495VLU3-F1
#
_cell.length_a   1.000
_cell.length_b   1.000
_cell.length_c   1.000
_cell.angle_alpha   90.00
_cell.angle_beta   90.00
_cell.angle_gamma   90.00
#
_symmetry.space_group_name_H-M   'P 1'
#
loop_
_entity.id
_entity.type
_entity.pdbx_description
1 polymer ?
#
loop_
_entity_poly.entity_id
_entity_poly.type
_entity_poly.pdbx_seq_one_letter_code
_entity_poly.pdbx_strand_id
1 'polypeptide(L)'
;MKSMGLEAVKIVDLPKIVDARGNLSFIEEFRHIPFPIKRSYWVYDVPGGEKRDGHAFIEQQEFIVALSGSFDVILNDGRQEKVYPLNRSYYGVYIPNMIWRRLENFSTNSLALVLSSTLYDPEDYIEDYDLYLKCLEHG
;
A
#
# COMPACT_ATOMS: atom_id res chain seq x y z
N MET A 1 -20.10 7.67 -8.88
CA MET A 1 -19.70 6.82 -7.75
C MET A 1 -18.24 6.45 -7.95
N LYS A 2 -17.34 6.88 -7.06
CA LYS A 2 -15.96 6.39 -7.07
C LYS A 2 -16.03 4.90 -6.72
N SER A 3 -15.35 4.05 -7.48
CA SER A 3 -15.19 2.63 -7.18
C SER A 3 -14.66 2.45 -5.74
N MET A 4 -15.39 1.72 -4.90
CA MET A 4 -15.07 1.48 -3.49
C MET A 4 -14.56 0.05 -3.24
N GLY A 5 -14.30 -0.74 -4.29
CA GLY A 5 -13.75 -2.10 -4.16
C GLY A 5 -12.35 -2.26 -4.74
N LEU A 6 -11.89 -3.52 -4.81
CA LEU A 6 -10.55 -3.82 -5.33
C LEU A 6 -10.34 -3.45 -6.82
N GLU A 7 -11.39 -3.07 -7.56
CA GLU A 7 -11.28 -2.51 -8.92
C GLU A 7 -10.62 -1.12 -8.96
N ALA A 8 -10.60 -0.41 -7.83
CA ALA A 8 -9.96 0.89 -7.68
C ALA A 8 -8.45 0.77 -7.38
N VAL A 9 -8.01 -0.40 -6.91
CA VAL A 9 -6.59 -0.71 -6.65
C VAL A 9 -5.86 -0.82 -7.98
N LYS A 10 -4.66 -0.23 -8.06
CA LYS A 10 -3.86 -0.22 -9.29
C LYS A 10 -2.42 -0.55 -9.01
N ILE A 11 -1.85 -1.45 -9.80
CA ILE A 11 -0.40 -1.54 -9.96
C ILE A 11 0.02 -0.35 -10.82
N VAL A 12 1.04 0.38 -10.37
CA VAL A 12 1.59 1.53 -11.10
C VAL A 12 3.06 1.25 -11.37
N ASP A 13 3.41 1.18 -12.65
CA ASP A 13 4.80 1.20 -13.08
C ASP A 13 5.38 2.60 -12.91
N LEU A 14 6.55 2.68 -12.31
CA LEU A 14 7.26 3.93 -12.09
C LEU A 14 8.26 4.18 -13.22
N PRO A 15 8.59 5.46 -13.49
CA PRO A 15 9.71 5.77 -14.37
C PRO A 15 10.95 4.99 -13.95
N LYS A 16 11.63 4.39 -14.93
CA LYS A 16 12.88 3.67 -14.72
C LYS A 16 13.91 4.19 -15.71
N ILE A 17 14.71 5.13 -15.25
CA ILE A 17 15.83 5.67 -16.03
C ILE A 17 17.03 4.77 -15.78
N VAL A 18 17.56 4.18 -16.85
CA VAL A 18 18.68 3.24 -16.80
C VAL A 18 19.88 3.85 -17.50
N ASP A 19 20.99 3.96 -16.78
CA ASP A 19 22.28 4.37 -17.35
C ASP A 19 23.46 3.65 -16.68
N ALA A 20 24.69 3.96 -17.10
CA ALA A 20 25.90 3.31 -16.60
C ALA A 20 26.13 3.46 -15.08
N ARG A 21 25.47 4.41 -14.42
CA ARG A 21 25.54 4.66 -12.97
C ARG A 21 24.53 3.82 -12.19
N GLY A 22 23.55 3.23 -12.86
CA GLY A 22 22.52 2.39 -12.25
C GLY A 22 21.10 2.70 -12.75
N ASN A 23 20.12 2.45 -11.88
CA ASN A 23 18.71 2.67 -12.14
C ASN A 23 18.17 3.77 -11.22
N LEU A 24 17.35 4.65 -11.77
CA LEU A 24 16.65 5.70 -11.03
C LEU A 24 15.15 5.60 -11.27
N SER A 25 14.39 5.51 -10.17
CA SER A 25 12.93 5.63 -10.15
C SER A 25 12.51 6.74 -9.20
N PHE A 26 11.41 7.41 -9.50
CA PHE A 26 10.87 8.51 -8.72
C PHE A 26 9.34 8.49 -8.75
N ILE A 27 8.72 9.18 -7.78
CA ILE A 27 7.27 9.26 -7.63
C ILE A 27 6.92 10.74 -7.48
N GLU A 28 5.84 11.16 -8.14
CA GLU A 28 5.36 12.54 -8.12
C GLU A 28 3.85 12.49 -7.89
N GLU A 29 3.37 13.29 -6.95
CA GLU A 29 1.93 13.45 -6.69
C GLU A 29 1.19 13.93 -7.93
N PHE A 30 -0.04 13.47 -8.10
CA PHE A 30 -0.93 13.77 -9.22
C PHE A 30 -0.39 13.44 -10.62
N ARG A 31 0.79 12.82 -10.72
CA ARG A 31 1.34 12.28 -11.97
C ARG A 31 1.39 10.76 -11.95
N HIS A 32 2.00 10.18 -10.92
CA HIS A 32 2.12 8.73 -10.75
C HIS A 32 1.07 8.18 -9.79
N ILE A 33 0.65 8.98 -8.81
CA ILE A 33 -0.34 8.62 -7.79
C ILE A 33 -1.46 9.67 -7.74
N PRO A 34 -2.72 9.30 -7.40
CA PRO A 34 -3.86 10.20 -7.52
C PRO A 34 -4.10 11.11 -6.29
N PHE A 35 -3.08 11.34 -5.45
CA PHE A 35 -3.20 12.09 -4.19
C PHE A 35 -1.91 12.88 -3.87
N PRO A 36 -1.99 13.91 -3.01
CA PRO A 36 -0.82 14.66 -2.57
C PRO A 36 -0.02 13.87 -1.53
N ILE A 37 1.31 13.88 -1.59
CA ILE A 37 2.14 13.16 -0.62
C ILE A 37 2.27 14.02 0.65
N LYS A 38 1.46 13.71 1.67
CA LYS A 38 1.54 14.40 2.96
C LYS A 38 2.50 13.73 3.94
N ARG A 39 2.74 12.44 3.76
CA ARG A 39 3.62 11.65 4.63
C ARG A 39 4.24 10.50 3.86
N SER A 40 5.48 10.19 4.21
CA SER A 40 6.18 8.97 3.82
C SER A 40 6.65 8.24 5.07
N TYR A 41 6.54 6.93 5.09
CA TYR A 41 7.14 6.09 6.12
C TYR A 41 7.63 4.79 5.49
N TRP A 42 8.46 4.05 6.23
CA TRP A 42 8.97 2.77 5.75
C TRP A 42 8.90 1.71 6.83
N VAL A 43 8.63 0.48 6.39
CA VAL A 43 8.66 -0.73 7.21
C VAL A 43 9.92 -1.51 6.85
N TYR A 44 10.70 -1.84 7.87
CA TYR A 44 12.02 -2.47 7.75
C TYR A 44 12.26 -3.41 8.95
N ASP A 45 13.30 -4.24 8.86
CA ASP A 45 13.69 -5.22 9.87
C ASP A 45 12.55 -6.15 10.33
N VAL A 46 11.60 -6.43 9.43
CA VAL A 46 10.59 -7.47 9.62
C VAL A 46 11.27 -8.83 9.39
N PRO A 47 11.24 -9.76 10.36
CA PRO A 47 11.86 -11.06 10.15
C PRO A 47 11.26 -11.81 8.96
N GLY A 48 12.08 -12.65 8.32
CA GLY A 48 11.67 -13.38 7.13
C GLY A 48 10.48 -14.31 7.40
N GLY A 49 9.47 -14.25 6.55
CA GLY A 49 8.23 -15.03 6.68
C GLY A 49 7.20 -14.46 7.67
N GLU A 50 7.52 -13.37 8.37
CA GLU A 50 6.59 -12.73 9.29
C GLU A 50 5.52 -11.90 8.56
N LYS A 51 4.50 -11.53 9.32
CA LYS A 51 3.37 -10.70 8.89
C LYS A 51 3.21 -9.46 9.78
N ARG A 52 2.48 -8.48 9.26
CA ARG A 52 1.95 -7.36 10.02
C ARG A 52 0.44 -7.40 9.97
N ASP A 53 -0.18 -7.17 11.13
CA ASP A 53 -1.63 -7.24 11.29
C ASP A 53 -2.36 -6.25 10.37
N GLY A 54 -3.61 -6.58 10.08
CA GLY A 54 -4.44 -5.86 9.13
C GLY A 54 -5.12 -4.65 9.73
N HIS A 55 -5.39 -3.67 8.87
CA HIS A 55 -6.22 -2.52 9.17
C HIS A 55 -6.81 -1.96 7.88
N ALA A 56 -7.81 -1.10 7.98
CA ALA A 56 -8.23 -0.21 6.91
C ALA A 56 -8.07 1.26 7.36
N PHE A 57 -8.11 2.17 6.40
CA PHE A 57 -8.15 3.61 6.67
C PHE A 57 -9.48 4.22 6.25
N ILE A 58 -10.00 5.18 7.02
CA ILE A 58 -11.24 5.88 6.68
C ILE A 58 -10.99 6.89 5.55
N GLU A 59 -9.92 7.67 5.62
CA GLU A 59 -9.56 8.74 4.67
C GLU A 59 -8.24 8.49 3.94
N GLN A 60 -7.24 7.90 4.61
CA GLN A 60 -5.92 7.73 4.02
C GLN A 60 -5.96 6.83 2.78
N GLN A 61 -5.32 7.30 1.71
CA GLN A 61 -4.94 6.52 0.54
C GLN A 61 -3.44 6.24 0.62
N GLU A 62 -3.03 5.08 0.12
CA GLU A 62 -1.64 4.63 0.18
C GLU A 62 -1.08 4.33 -1.21
N PHE A 63 0.24 4.50 -1.36
CA PHE A 63 1.01 3.90 -2.44
C PHE A 63 2.22 3.18 -1.85
N ILE A 64 2.35 1.88 -2.15
CA ILE A 64 3.37 1.02 -1.54
C ILE A 64 4.33 0.48 -2.57
N VAL A 65 5.63 0.56 -2.26
CA VAL A 65 6.73 0.09 -3.11
C VAL A 65 7.69 -0.75 -2.29
N ALA A 66 8.18 -1.85 -2.85
CA ALA A 66 9.31 -2.59 -2.30
C ALA A 66 10.63 -1.97 -2.78
N LEU A 67 11.29 -1.18 -1.93
CA LEU A 67 12.59 -0.57 -2.25
C LEU A 67 13.73 -1.60 -2.21
N SER A 68 13.60 -2.62 -1.36
CA SER A 68 14.51 -3.76 -1.24
C SER A 68 13.71 -5.00 -0.85
N GLY A 69 14.24 -6.17 -1.18
CA GLY A 69 13.61 -7.46 -0.90
C GLY A 69 12.24 -7.62 -1.57
N SER A 70 11.36 -8.36 -0.91
CA SER A 70 9.98 -8.60 -1.33
C SER A 70 9.03 -8.79 -0.16
N PHE A 71 7.76 -8.51 -0.39
CA PHE A 71 6.66 -8.83 0.50
C PHE A 71 5.36 -8.83 -0.31
N ASP A 72 4.32 -9.42 0.27
CA ASP A 72 3.00 -9.43 -0.32
C ASP A 72 2.12 -8.35 0.31
N VAL A 73 1.35 -7.65 -0.52
CA VAL A 73 0.29 -6.75 -0.10
C VAL A 73 -1.04 -7.46 -0.30
N ILE A 74 -1.72 -7.81 0.80
CA ILE A 74 -2.98 -8.56 0.78
C ILE A 74 -4.09 -7.55 1.03
N LEU A 75 -5.01 -7.42 0.07
CA LEU A 75 -6.07 -6.42 0.08
C LEU A 75 -7.45 -7.08 0.02
N ASN A 76 -8.35 -6.62 0.86
CA ASN A 76 -9.70 -7.16 0.99
C ASN A 76 -10.73 -6.01 1.02
N ASP A 77 -11.76 -6.09 0.18
CA ASP A 77 -12.87 -5.10 0.08
C ASP A 77 -14.13 -5.51 0.85
N GLY A 78 -14.00 -6.45 1.79
CA GLY A 78 -15.09 -7.07 2.54
C GLY A 78 -15.80 -8.21 1.81
N ARG A 79 -15.55 -8.39 0.50
CA ARG A 79 -16.20 -9.43 -0.32
C ARG A 79 -15.20 -10.42 -0.90
N GLN A 80 -14.04 -9.92 -1.31
CA GLN A 80 -12.98 -10.71 -1.92
C GLN A 80 -11.62 -10.23 -1.44
N GLU A 81 -10.65 -11.13 -1.52
CA GLU A 81 -9.25 -10.85 -1.22
C GLU A 81 -8.39 -11.01 -2.48
N LYS A 82 -7.40 -10.13 -2.64
CA LYS A 82 -6.37 -10.25 -3.68
C LYS A 82 -4.99 -10.00 -3.10
N VAL A 83 -4.01 -10.73 -3.64
CA VAL A 83 -2.60 -10.63 -3.26
C VAL A 83 -1.83 -9.89 -4.35
N TYR A 84 -1.02 -8.92 -3.94
CA TYR A 84 -0.16 -8.12 -4.81
C TYR A 84 1.31 -8.28 -4.36
N PRO A 85 2.08 -9.17 -5.00
CA PRO A 85 3.50 -9.33 -4.69
C PRO A 85 4.29 -8.09 -5.10
N LEU A 86 5.04 -7.50 -4.17
CA LEU A 86 5.97 -6.40 -4.44
C LEU A 86 7.40 -6.90 -4.25
N ASN A 87 8.19 -6.89 -5.32
CA ASN A 87 9.57 -7.40 -5.31
C ASN A 87 10.55 -6.59 -6.18
N ARG A 88 10.13 -5.42 -6.67
CA ARG A 88 10.98 -4.48 -7.41
C ARG A 88 10.64 -3.05 -7.02
N SER A 89 11.64 -2.18 -7.08
CA SER A 89 11.52 -0.77 -6.72
C SER A 89 10.95 0.13 -7.82
N TYR A 90 10.68 -0.42 -9.01
CA TYR A 90 10.16 0.32 -10.16
C TYR A 90 8.65 0.11 -10.40
N TYR A 91 7.94 -0.49 -9.45
CA TYR A 91 6.49 -0.51 -9.45
C TYR A 91 5.96 -0.54 -8.02
N GLY A 92 4.69 -0.17 -7.86
CA GLY A 92 4.01 -0.24 -6.57
C GLY A 92 2.51 -0.48 -6.72
N VAL A 93 1.82 -0.55 -5.60
CA VAL A 93 0.36 -0.68 -5.54
C VAL A 93 -0.26 0.56 -4.92
N TYR A 94 -1.18 1.19 -5.65
CA TYR A 94 -2.07 2.22 -5.15
C TYR A 94 -3.27 1.57 -4.47
N ILE A 95 -3.56 2.00 -3.25
CA ILE A 95 -4.64 1.49 -2.40
C ILE A 95 -5.51 2.68 -2.00
N PRO A 96 -6.79 2.72 -2.42
CA PRO A 96 -7.72 3.73 -1.93
C PRO A 96 -8.04 3.50 -0.44
N ASN A 97 -8.67 4.50 0.18
CA ASN A 97 -9.25 4.34 1.51
C ASN A 97 -10.34 3.26 1.53
N MET A 98 -10.72 2.81 2.73
CA MET A 98 -11.72 1.77 2.97
C MET A 98 -11.41 0.42 2.33
N ILE A 99 -10.13 0.09 2.17
CA ILE A 99 -9.65 -1.25 1.81
C ILE A 99 -8.86 -1.82 2.99
N TRP A 100 -9.23 -3.01 3.43
CA TRP A 100 -8.49 -3.74 4.46
C TRP A 100 -7.18 -4.27 3.90
N ARG A 101 -6.06 -3.93 4.55
CA ARG A 101 -4.71 -4.19 4.05
C ARG A 101 -3.84 -4.89 5.07
N ARG A 102 -3.19 -5.98 4.64
CA ARG A 102 -2.14 -6.70 5.39
C ARG A 102 -0.83 -6.70 4.61
N LEU A 103 0.28 -6.89 5.33
CA LEU A 103 1.60 -7.11 4.74
C LEU A 103 2.14 -8.44 5.25
N GLU A 104 2.48 -9.36 4.35
CA GLU A 104 2.94 -10.70 4.73
C GLU A 104 4.12 -11.14 3.86
N ASN A 105 4.69 -12.31 4.17
CA ASN A 105 5.74 -12.96 3.38
C ASN A 105 6.95 -12.06 3.12
N PHE A 106 7.37 -11.30 4.14
CA PHE A 106 8.58 -10.47 4.02
C PHE A 106 9.81 -11.37 3.78
N SER A 107 10.62 -11.03 2.79
CA SER A 107 11.96 -11.57 2.64
C SER A 107 12.95 -10.89 3.60
N THR A 108 14.10 -11.53 3.83
CA THR A 108 15.21 -10.87 4.52
C THR A 108 15.61 -9.57 3.81
N ASN A 109 15.84 -8.49 4.57
CA ASN A 109 16.18 -7.15 4.07
C ASN A 109 15.10 -6.46 3.24
N SER A 110 13.83 -6.85 3.43
CA SER A 110 12.72 -6.14 2.83
C SER A 110 12.57 -4.72 3.39
N LEU A 111 12.36 -3.76 2.49
CA LEU A 111 12.10 -2.37 2.81
C LEU A 111 10.85 -1.92 2.05
N ALA A 112 9.72 -1.80 2.76
CA ALA A 112 8.49 -1.28 2.20
C ALA A 112 8.43 0.24 2.39
N LEU A 113 8.42 1.01 1.31
CA LEU A 113 8.09 2.43 1.35
C LEU A 113 6.58 2.59 1.19
N VAL A 114 5.98 3.44 2.03
CA VAL A 114 4.58 3.84 1.92
C VAL A 114 4.48 5.36 1.81
N LEU A 115 3.75 5.82 0.80
CA LEU A 115 3.34 7.21 0.64
C LEU A 115 1.86 7.35 0.99
N SER A 116 1.52 8.36 1.77
CA SER A 116 0.17 8.57 2.31
C SER A 116 -0.40 9.93 1.90
N SER A 117 -1.71 9.96 1.62
CA SER A 117 -2.46 11.17 1.28
C SER A 117 -2.76 12.09 2.48
N THR A 118 -2.60 11.58 3.70
CA THR A 118 -2.90 12.25 4.98
C THR A 118 -1.67 12.31 5.89
N LEU A 119 -1.72 13.17 6.91
CA LEU A 119 -0.78 13.12 8.03
C LEU A 119 -1.13 11.92 8.93
N TYR A 120 -0.30 11.63 9.93
CA TYR A 120 -0.64 10.60 10.92
C TYR A 120 -1.88 11.01 11.72
N ASP A 121 -2.86 10.12 11.77
CA ASP A 121 -4.03 10.23 12.63
C ASP A 121 -4.40 8.82 13.15
N PRO A 122 -4.30 8.54 14.45
CA PRO A 122 -4.74 7.27 15.03
C PRO A 122 -6.23 6.99 14.81
N GLU A 123 -7.07 8.02 14.75
CA GLU A 123 -8.53 7.88 14.61
C GLU A 123 -8.94 7.48 13.18
N ASP A 124 -8.01 7.54 12.22
CA ASP A 124 -8.24 7.12 10.83
C ASP A 124 -8.17 5.59 10.67
N TYR A 125 -7.67 4.86 11.68
CA TYR A 125 -7.48 3.41 11.61
C TYR A 125 -8.75 2.65 11.98
N ILE A 126 -9.07 1.62 11.18
CA ILE A 126 -10.00 0.56 11.54
C ILE A 126 -9.18 -0.73 11.70
N GLU A 127 -8.89 -1.09 12.95
CA GLU A 127 -8.03 -2.23 13.29
C GLU A 127 -8.81 -3.51 13.62
N ASP A 128 -10.14 -3.42 13.79
CA ASP A 128 -11.03 -4.57 14.00
C ASP A 128 -11.74 -4.94 12.70
N TYR A 129 -11.60 -6.19 12.27
CA TYR A 129 -12.13 -6.63 10.98
C TYR A 129 -13.67 -6.69 10.95
N ASP A 130 -14.32 -7.03 12.07
CA ASP A 130 -15.78 -7.07 12.14
C ASP A 130 -16.37 -5.65 12.12
N LEU A 131 -15.69 -4.69 12.73
CA LEU A 131 -16.01 -3.26 12.61
C LEU A 131 -15.84 -2.78 11.18
N TYR A 132 -14.74 -3.16 10.51
CA TYR A 132 -14.55 -2.85 9.09
C TYR A 132 -15.70 -3.36 8.23
N LEU A 133 -16.13 -4.61 8.39
CA LEU A 133 -17.28 -5.16 7.65
C LEU A 133 -18.56 -4.36 7.91
N LYS A 134 -18.84 -3.98 9.16
CA LYS A 134 -20.00 -3.13 9.50
C LYS A 134 -19.93 -1.75 8.85
N CYS A 135 -18.74 -1.14 8.77
CA CYS A 135 -18.54 0.14 8.10
C CYS A 135 -18.86 0.06 6.60
N LEU A 136 -18.57 -1.07 5.95
CA LEU A 136 -18.91 -1.29 4.53
C LEU A 136 -20.41 -1.49 4.28
N GLU A 137 -21.18 -1.96 5.26
CA GLU A 137 -22.63 -2.14 5.12
C GLU A 137 -23.41 -0.82 5.20
N HIS A 138 -22.82 0.22 5.81
CA HIS A 138 -23.46 1.50 6.10
C HIS A 138 -22.96 2.68 5.23
N GLY A 139 -22.02 2.43 4.31
CA GLY A 139 -21.46 3.41 3.36
C GLY A 139 -21.85 3.13 1.92
#